data_AF-A0A180F117-F1
#
_entry.id   AF-A0A180F117-F1
#
_cell.length_a   1.000
_cell.length_b   1.000
_cell.length_c   1.000
_cell.angle_alpha   90.00
_cell.angle_beta   90.00
_cell.angle_gamma   90.00
#
_symmetry.space_group_name_H-M   'P 1'
#
loop_
_entity.id
_entity.type
_entity.pdbx_description
1 polymer ?
#
loop_
_entity_poly.entity_id
_entity_poly.type
_entity_poly.pdbx_seq_one_letter_code
_entity_poly.pdbx_strand_id
1 'polypeptide(L)'
;MRGNGWRTATITNNYQNNTVMDYIDIKGYKSIKKLNLDLEPINILIGANGAGKSNFISFFEFLKKAYDQQMQRFVAINGGVNKFLHNGRKETELLTCRLSFDKGNYIYSFALSGEISSFCLHDESIEAKEDGSTTGLGDVTDELIIKQSTAPASNKVKEYLKGLKAYHFHETGPKSPFNTDARINDNRILSSHGENLAAVLYRLQRYDPIIYQRIVKTIQSIAPYFLDFDLEPNAEGSEYIRLAWRSKYNEILYGATDLSDGTLRFIALATLFLPSNWKVMIIPAHDDYWSTALWKRNCQ
;
A
#
# COMPACT_ATOMS: atom_id res chain seq x y z
N MET A 1 19.51 -5.70 -14.90
CA MET A 1 18.94 -4.63 -15.77
C MET A 1 18.47 -5.22 -17.10
N ARG A 2 17.16 -5.07 -17.39
CA ARG A 2 16.37 -5.25 -18.64
C ARG A 2 15.02 -5.86 -18.23
N GLY A 3 13.89 -5.16 -18.20
CA GLY A 3 13.57 -3.76 -18.45
C GLY A 3 12.07 -3.56 -18.19
N ASN A 4 11.74 -2.50 -17.44
CA ASN A 4 10.47 -1.74 -17.49
C ASN A 4 10.70 -0.28 -17.03
N GLY A 5 11.93 0.23 -17.08
CA GLY A 5 12.24 1.64 -16.87
C GLY A 5 12.10 2.18 -15.44
N TRP A 6 11.91 1.34 -14.42
CA TRP A 6 11.74 1.81 -13.04
C TRP A 6 13.05 1.76 -12.25
N ARG A 7 13.20 2.68 -11.29
CA ARG A 7 14.26 2.68 -10.27
C ARG A 7 13.61 2.64 -8.89
N THR A 8 14.18 1.86 -7.96
CA THR A 8 13.79 1.81 -6.54
C THR A 8 14.81 2.56 -5.69
N ALA A 9 14.38 3.08 -4.54
CA ALA A 9 15.25 3.73 -3.55
C ALA A 9 14.92 3.17 -2.15
N THR A 10 15.95 2.94 -1.34
CA THR A 10 15.92 2.08 -0.14
C THR A 10 16.03 2.88 1.16
N ILE A 11 15.37 2.40 2.23
CA ILE A 11 15.63 2.76 3.62
C ILE A 11 15.64 1.45 4.42
N THR A 12 16.74 1.15 5.13
CA THR A 12 16.87 -0.05 5.97
C THR A 12 16.54 0.28 7.43
N ASN A 13 15.67 -0.53 8.06
CA ASN A 13 15.44 -0.55 9.51
C ASN A 13 15.80 -1.93 10.06
N ASN A 14 16.41 -1.97 11.25
CA ASN A 14 16.75 -3.21 11.95
C ASN A 14 15.49 -3.84 12.57
N TYR A 15 15.11 -5.04 12.14
CA TYR A 15 14.00 -5.80 12.71
C TYR A 15 14.42 -7.19 13.17
N GLN A 16 13.95 -7.58 14.36
CA GLN A 16 13.95 -8.94 14.87
C GLN A 16 12.49 -9.45 14.85
N ASN A 17 12.27 -10.62 14.23
CA ASN A 17 10.99 -11.37 14.13
C ASN A 17 9.86 -10.77 13.26
N ASN A 18 10.09 -10.51 11.97
CA ASN A 18 8.97 -10.33 11.03
C ASN A 18 9.32 -10.88 9.64
N THR A 19 8.37 -11.57 9.00
CA THR A 19 8.53 -12.07 7.63
C THR A 19 8.57 -10.91 6.63
N VAL A 20 9.61 -10.88 5.80
CA VAL A 20 9.83 -9.86 4.78
C VAL A 20 9.65 -10.47 3.41
N MET A 21 8.81 -9.86 2.57
CA MET A 21 8.72 -10.21 1.16
C MET A 21 9.85 -9.53 0.40
N ASP A 22 10.71 -10.32 -0.23
CA ASP A 22 11.94 -9.84 -0.86
C ASP A 22 11.89 -9.91 -2.39
N TYR A 23 10.92 -10.62 -2.97
CA TYR A 23 10.81 -10.72 -4.42
C TYR A 23 9.40 -11.04 -4.90
N ILE A 24 9.09 -10.55 -6.11
CA ILE A 24 7.84 -10.79 -6.82
C ILE A 24 8.07 -11.04 -8.33
N ASP A 25 7.46 -12.10 -8.86
CA ASP A 25 7.26 -12.36 -10.30
C ASP A 25 5.75 -12.31 -10.59
N ILE A 26 5.34 -11.49 -11.56
CA ILE A 26 3.97 -11.41 -12.06
C ILE A 26 4.00 -11.59 -13.58
N LYS A 27 3.12 -12.43 -14.11
CA LYS A 27 2.90 -12.56 -15.56
C LYS A 27 1.41 -12.51 -15.87
N GLY A 28 1.07 -11.85 -16.98
CA GLY A 28 -0.29 -11.87 -17.50
C GLY A 28 -1.29 -10.94 -16.78
N TYR A 29 -0.83 -9.88 -16.10
CA TYR A 29 -1.70 -8.99 -15.33
C TYR A 29 -1.84 -7.58 -15.95
N LYS A 30 -3.02 -7.19 -16.42
CA LYS A 30 -3.29 -5.85 -16.98
C LYS A 30 -2.22 -5.41 -17.99
N SER A 31 -1.54 -4.27 -17.80
CA SER A 31 -0.44 -3.87 -18.70
C SER A 31 0.87 -4.63 -18.46
N ILE A 32 0.95 -5.48 -17.43
CA ILE A 32 2.12 -6.25 -17.04
C ILE A 32 2.10 -7.60 -17.75
N LYS A 33 2.82 -7.70 -18.87
CA LYS A 33 3.07 -8.98 -19.53
C LYS A 33 3.93 -9.91 -18.65
N LYS A 34 5.05 -9.36 -18.15
CA LYS A 34 5.98 -10.00 -17.22
C LYS A 34 6.68 -8.93 -16.39
N LEU A 35 6.81 -9.15 -15.09
CA LEU A 35 7.54 -8.31 -14.16
C LEU A 35 8.25 -9.20 -13.15
N ASN A 36 9.55 -8.99 -12.98
CA ASN A 36 10.36 -9.59 -11.94
C ASN A 36 11.00 -8.44 -11.16
N LEU A 37 10.79 -8.38 -9.85
CA LEU A 37 11.25 -7.27 -9.02
C LEU A 37 11.69 -7.76 -7.64
N ASP A 38 12.91 -7.39 -7.26
CA ASP A 38 13.39 -7.48 -5.88
C ASP A 38 12.77 -6.34 -5.06
N LEU A 39 12.35 -6.66 -3.85
CA LEU A 39 11.64 -5.74 -2.96
C LEU A 39 12.43 -5.52 -1.67
N GLU A 40 12.42 -4.26 -1.25
CA GLU A 40 12.92 -3.81 0.04
C GLU A 40 11.75 -3.47 0.97
N PRO A 41 11.98 -3.18 2.27
CA PRO A 41 10.90 -2.73 3.16
C PRO A 41 10.16 -1.48 2.64
N ILE A 42 10.85 -0.60 1.91
CA ILE A 42 10.27 0.59 1.26
C ILE A 42 10.71 0.62 -0.20
N ASN A 43 9.73 0.65 -1.12
CA ASN A 43 9.95 0.72 -2.56
C ASN A 43 9.24 1.95 -3.14
N ILE A 44 10.00 2.83 -3.77
CA ILE A 44 9.46 3.97 -4.51
C ILE A 44 9.49 3.61 -5.99
N LEU A 45 8.35 3.65 -6.67
CA LEU A 45 8.25 3.38 -8.11
C LEU A 45 8.37 4.70 -8.88
N ILE A 46 9.45 4.86 -9.63
CA ILE A 46 9.69 6.02 -10.49
C ILE A 46 9.60 5.59 -11.96
N GLY A 47 8.96 6.39 -12.80
CA GLY A 47 8.91 6.15 -14.25
C GLY A 47 7.86 7.01 -14.95
N ALA A 48 7.87 6.98 -16.28
CA ALA A 48 6.93 7.77 -17.09
C ALA A 48 5.44 7.45 -16.80
N ASN A 49 4.57 8.40 -17.13
CA ASN A 49 3.13 8.17 -17.15
C ASN A 49 2.80 7.02 -18.12
N GLY A 50 1.92 6.10 -17.71
CA GLY A 50 1.57 4.92 -18.51
C GLY A 50 2.56 3.75 -18.42
N ALA A 51 3.70 3.88 -17.71
CA ALA A 51 4.69 2.80 -17.59
C ALA A 51 4.22 1.55 -16.80
N GLY A 52 2.99 1.54 -16.28
CA GLY A 52 2.41 0.39 -15.56
C GLY A 52 2.48 0.45 -14.02
N LYS A 53 2.97 1.55 -13.42
CA LYS A 53 3.10 1.70 -11.96
C LYS A 53 1.77 1.48 -11.23
N SER A 54 0.70 2.13 -11.68
CA SER A 54 -0.64 1.97 -11.11
C SER A 54 -1.17 0.54 -11.26
N ASN A 55 -0.83 -0.14 -12.36
CA ASN A 55 -1.21 -1.54 -12.53
C ASN A 55 -0.47 -2.44 -11.55
N PHE A 56 0.82 -2.19 -11.28
CA PHE A 56 1.55 -2.93 -10.24
C PHE A 56 0.99 -2.68 -8.84
N ILE A 57 0.65 -1.45 -8.46
CA ILE A 57 -0.06 -1.18 -7.20
C ILE A 57 -1.39 -1.93 -7.14
N SER A 58 -2.18 -1.86 -8.22
CA SER A 58 -3.47 -2.55 -8.29
C SER A 58 -3.35 -4.08 -8.24
N PHE A 59 -2.17 -4.65 -8.51
CA PHE A 59 -1.94 -6.07 -8.32
C PHE A 59 -1.95 -6.44 -6.83
N PHE A 60 -1.39 -5.61 -5.95
CA PHE A 60 -1.46 -5.85 -4.50
C PHE A 60 -2.88 -5.70 -3.96
N GLU A 61 -3.69 -4.80 -4.51
CA GLU A 61 -5.12 -4.74 -4.21
C GLU A 61 -5.83 -6.04 -4.62
N PHE A 62 -5.59 -6.52 -5.85
CA PHE A 62 -6.12 -7.79 -6.33
C PHE A 62 -5.69 -8.95 -5.42
N LEU A 63 -4.40 -9.05 -5.12
CA LEU A 63 -3.82 -10.09 -4.25
C LEU A 63 -4.46 -10.06 -2.86
N LYS A 64 -4.66 -8.87 -2.28
CA LYS A 64 -5.35 -8.72 -0.99
C LYS A 64 -6.80 -9.19 -1.07
N LYS A 65 -7.53 -8.83 -2.13
CA LYS A 65 -8.92 -9.27 -2.31
C LYS A 65 -9.03 -10.77 -2.55
N ALA A 66 -8.08 -11.35 -3.27
CA ALA A 66 -8.01 -12.79 -3.48
C ALA A 66 -7.69 -13.54 -2.18
N TYR A 67 -6.70 -13.07 -1.40
CA TYR A 67 -6.45 -13.58 -0.05
C TYR A 67 -7.71 -13.52 0.83
N ASP A 68 -8.45 -12.41 0.77
CA ASP A 68 -9.66 -12.21 1.58
C ASP A 68 -10.89 -13.04 1.16
N GLN A 69 -10.78 -13.90 0.14
CA GLN A 69 -11.89 -14.69 -0.44
C GLN A 69 -12.95 -13.81 -1.11
N GLN A 70 -12.48 -12.79 -1.83
CA GLN A 70 -13.32 -11.83 -2.54
C GLN A 70 -12.84 -11.62 -3.98
N MET A 71 -12.01 -12.52 -4.53
CA MET A 71 -11.45 -12.37 -5.87
C MET A 71 -12.55 -12.24 -6.91
N GLN A 72 -13.52 -13.16 -6.90
CA GLN A 72 -14.55 -13.21 -7.93
C GLN A 72 -15.43 -11.97 -7.91
N ARG A 73 -15.87 -11.57 -6.72
CA ARG A 73 -16.66 -10.35 -6.53
C ARG A 73 -15.86 -9.12 -6.97
N PHE A 74 -14.60 -9.02 -6.57
CA PHE A 74 -13.74 -7.89 -6.91
C PHE A 74 -13.54 -7.77 -8.42
N VAL A 75 -13.31 -8.89 -9.11
CA VAL A 75 -13.15 -8.92 -10.56
C VAL A 75 -14.43 -8.55 -11.28
N ALA A 76 -15.58 -9.08 -10.84
CA ALA A 76 -16.88 -8.78 -11.42
C ALA A 76 -17.22 -7.27 -11.37
N ILE A 77 -17.09 -6.64 -10.20
CA ILE A 77 -17.41 -5.20 -10.04
C ILE A 77 -16.40 -4.28 -10.75
N ASN A 78 -15.19 -4.76 -11.03
CA ASN A 78 -14.14 -4.01 -11.72
C ASN A 78 -14.10 -4.28 -13.24
N GLY A 79 -15.16 -4.84 -13.81
CA GLY A 79 -15.34 -4.99 -15.25
C GLY A 79 -14.86 -6.32 -15.84
N GLY A 80 -14.78 -7.35 -15.00
CA GLY A 80 -14.61 -8.74 -15.41
C GLY A 80 -13.17 -9.17 -15.71
N VAL A 81 -13.00 -10.47 -15.89
CA VAL A 81 -11.72 -11.18 -16.04
C VAL A 81 -10.82 -10.59 -17.12
N ASN A 82 -11.39 -10.23 -18.29
CA ASN A 82 -10.63 -9.68 -19.41
C ASN A 82 -9.85 -8.39 -19.05
N LYS A 83 -10.35 -7.58 -18.11
CA LYS A 83 -9.64 -6.36 -17.69
C LYS A 83 -8.46 -6.64 -16.78
N PHE A 84 -8.42 -7.80 -16.14
CA PHE A 84 -7.35 -8.21 -15.23
C PHE A 84 -6.25 -8.98 -15.95
N LEU A 85 -6.58 -9.70 -17.03
CA LEU A 85 -5.61 -10.38 -17.87
C LEU A 85 -4.90 -9.46 -18.85
N HIS A 86 -3.63 -9.73 -19.12
CA HIS A 86 -2.85 -8.94 -20.07
C HIS A 86 -3.40 -9.08 -21.50
N ASN A 87 -3.85 -7.95 -22.07
CA ASN A 87 -4.55 -7.92 -23.35
C ASN A 87 -5.78 -8.87 -23.43
N GLY A 88 -6.36 -9.23 -22.27
CA GLY A 88 -7.51 -10.11 -22.16
C GLY A 88 -7.22 -11.61 -22.40
N ARG A 89 -8.27 -12.42 -22.31
CA ARG A 89 -8.21 -13.90 -22.35
C ARG A 89 -7.72 -14.48 -23.69
N LYS A 90 -7.84 -13.73 -24.79
CA LYS A 90 -7.41 -14.21 -26.11
C LYS A 90 -5.88 -14.28 -26.21
N GLU A 91 -5.19 -13.41 -25.50
CA GLU A 91 -3.73 -13.26 -25.57
C GLU A 91 -3.03 -13.83 -24.34
N THR A 92 -3.73 -13.88 -23.20
CA THR A 92 -3.19 -14.39 -21.94
C THR A 92 -4.07 -15.50 -21.41
N GLU A 93 -3.53 -16.72 -21.42
CA GLU A 93 -4.17 -17.90 -20.85
C GLU A 93 -4.10 -17.91 -19.32
N LEU A 94 -2.93 -17.56 -18.76
CA LEU A 94 -2.67 -17.63 -17.32
C LEU A 94 -2.13 -16.31 -16.75
N LEU A 95 -2.71 -15.91 -15.62
CA LEU A 95 -2.14 -14.98 -14.67
C LEU A 95 -1.36 -15.78 -13.62
N THR A 96 -0.04 -15.58 -13.56
CA THR A 96 0.81 -16.28 -12.59
C THR A 96 1.48 -15.28 -11.65
N CYS A 97 1.59 -15.66 -10.38
CA CYS A 97 2.36 -14.92 -9.41
C CYS A 97 3.29 -15.86 -8.64
N ARG A 98 4.50 -15.38 -8.36
CA ARG A 98 5.44 -16.00 -7.42
C ARG A 98 5.95 -14.94 -6.46
N LEU A 99 5.80 -15.17 -5.17
CA LEU A 99 6.29 -14.32 -4.08
C LEU A 99 7.36 -15.08 -3.31
N SER A 100 8.45 -14.40 -2.99
CA SER A 100 9.53 -14.94 -2.14
C SER A 100 9.63 -14.14 -0.85
N PHE A 101 9.84 -14.89 0.24
CA PHE A 101 9.93 -14.36 1.58
C PHE A 101 11.16 -14.89 2.31
N ASP A 102 11.66 -14.07 3.24
CA ASP A 102 12.78 -14.38 4.12
C ASP A 102 14.03 -14.87 3.34
N LYS A 103 14.37 -14.19 2.24
CA LYS A 103 15.49 -14.50 1.32
C LYS A 103 15.30 -15.83 0.60
N GLY A 104 14.09 -16.08 0.11
CA GLY A 104 13.73 -17.32 -0.59
C GLY A 104 13.62 -18.54 0.31
N ASN A 105 13.42 -18.35 1.62
CA ASN A 105 13.14 -19.44 2.54
C ASN A 105 11.71 -19.96 2.36
N TYR A 106 10.78 -19.09 1.96
CA TYR A 106 9.42 -19.48 1.60
C TYR A 106 9.05 -18.88 0.25
N ILE A 107 8.48 -19.70 -0.62
CA ILE A 107 8.02 -19.27 -1.94
C ILE A 107 6.56 -19.63 -2.04
N TYR A 108 5.72 -18.63 -2.29
CA TYR A 108 4.30 -18.83 -2.53
C TYR A 108 4.00 -18.54 -4.00
N SER A 109 3.32 -19.48 -4.66
CA SER A 109 2.99 -19.38 -6.08
C SER A 109 1.52 -19.68 -6.32
N PHE A 110 0.92 -18.99 -7.29
CA PHE A 110 -0.40 -19.35 -7.80
C PHE A 110 -0.51 -19.07 -9.31
N ALA A 111 -1.38 -19.83 -9.97
CA ALA A 111 -1.73 -19.66 -11.37
C ALA A 111 -3.25 -19.64 -11.55
N LEU A 112 -3.76 -18.58 -12.18
CA LEU A 112 -5.18 -18.38 -12.45
C LEU A 112 -5.42 -18.35 -13.96
N SER A 113 -6.41 -19.07 -14.46
CA SER A 113 -6.95 -18.89 -15.82
C SER A 113 -8.19 -18.03 -15.79
N GLY A 114 -8.41 -17.30 -16.88
CA GLY A 114 -9.61 -16.53 -17.06
C GLY A 114 -10.69 -17.30 -17.78
N GLU A 115 -11.79 -17.59 -17.10
CA GLU A 115 -13.01 -18.13 -17.69
C GLU A 115 -13.93 -17.00 -18.19
N ILE A 116 -15.13 -17.35 -18.67
CA ILE A 116 -16.10 -16.39 -19.23
C ILE A 116 -16.44 -15.27 -18.25
N SER A 117 -16.60 -15.57 -16.97
CA SER A 117 -17.05 -14.64 -15.93
C SER A 117 -16.19 -14.63 -14.67
N SER A 118 -15.32 -15.62 -14.49
CA SER A 118 -14.57 -15.85 -13.26
C SER A 118 -13.11 -16.20 -13.53
N PHE A 119 -12.25 -16.06 -12.51
CA PHE A 119 -10.96 -16.75 -12.52
C PHE A 119 -11.12 -18.18 -12.02
N CYS A 120 -10.34 -19.10 -12.56
CA CYS A 120 -10.19 -20.47 -12.07
C CYS A 120 -8.74 -20.68 -11.62
N LEU A 121 -8.54 -21.20 -10.42
CA LEU A 121 -7.24 -21.55 -9.85
C LEU A 121 -6.76 -22.86 -10.46
N HIS A 122 -5.61 -22.84 -11.15
CA HIS A 122 -5.00 -24.04 -11.69
C HIS A 122 -4.03 -24.70 -10.73
N ASP A 123 -3.23 -23.89 -10.05
CA ASP A 123 -2.22 -24.33 -9.11
C ASP A 123 -2.08 -23.27 -8.03
N GLU A 124 -1.92 -23.72 -6.80
CA GLU A 124 -1.47 -22.92 -5.69
C GLU A 124 -0.53 -23.75 -4.84
N SER A 125 0.66 -23.25 -4.59
CA SER A 125 1.70 -24.00 -3.93
C SER A 125 2.52 -23.13 -3.00
N ILE A 126 3.11 -23.79 -2.01
CA ILE A 126 4.11 -23.20 -1.15
C ILE A 126 5.34 -24.10 -1.04
N GLU A 127 6.52 -23.50 -1.24
CA GLU A 127 7.81 -24.17 -1.10
C GLU A 127 8.48 -23.67 0.17
N ALA A 128 9.06 -24.58 0.96
CA ALA A 128 9.89 -24.25 2.11
C ALA A 128 11.32 -24.76 1.87
N LYS A 129 12.31 -23.88 2.05
CA LYS A 129 13.71 -24.21 1.77
C LYS A 129 14.32 -25.17 2.81
N GLU A 130 13.83 -25.15 4.05
CA GLU A 130 14.37 -25.96 5.15
C GLU A 130 14.27 -27.47 4.89
N ASP A 131 13.20 -27.92 4.22
CA ASP A 131 12.98 -29.33 3.89
C ASP A 131 12.97 -29.59 2.36
N GLY A 132 13.08 -28.54 1.54
CA GLY A 132 13.01 -28.63 0.08
C GLY A 132 11.65 -29.13 -0.42
N SER A 133 10.62 -29.09 0.44
CA SER A 133 9.29 -29.60 0.10
C SER A 133 8.47 -28.55 -0.62
N THR A 134 7.69 -29.00 -1.59
CA THR A 134 6.62 -28.23 -2.23
C THR A 134 5.30 -28.81 -1.75
N THR A 135 4.50 -27.99 -1.08
CA THR A 135 3.14 -28.35 -0.66
C THR A 135 2.15 -27.70 -1.61
N GLY A 136 1.40 -28.52 -2.37
CA GLY A 136 0.21 -28.06 -3.09
C GLY A 136 -0.89 -27.68 -2.08
N LEU A 137 -1.44 -26.48 -2.22
CA LEU A 137 -2.49 -25.94 -1.35
C LEU A 137 -3.89 -26.21 -1.92
N GLY A 138 -3.99 -26.27 -3.24
CA GLY A 138 -5.11 -26.89 -3.92
C GLY A 138 -5.13 -26.63 -5.41
N ASP A 139 -6.00 -27.37 -6.07
CA ASP A 139 -6.17 -27.40 -7.52
C ASP A 139 -7.65 -27.13 -7.86
N VAL A 140 -7.88 -26.39 -8.94
CA VAL A 140 -9.20 -26.15 -9.59
C VAL A 140 -10.27 -25.65 -8.61
N THR A 141 -10.14 -24.40 -8.20
CA THR A 141 -11.14 -23.67 -7.39
C THR A 141 -11.39 -22.25 -7.91
N ASP A 142 -12.44 -21.60 -7.43
CA ASP A 142 -12.75 -20.22 -7.81
C ASP A 142 -12.08 -19.17 -6.89
N GLU A 143 -11.39 -19.56 -5.84
CA GLU A 143 -10.70 -18.65 -4.91
C GLU A 143 -9.36 -19.25 -4.47
N LEU A 144 -8.42 -18.41 -4.02
CA LEU A 144 -7.15 -18.86 -3.44
C LEU A 144 -7.41 -19.60 -2.12
N ILE A 145 -6.65 -20.64 -1.82
CA ILE A 145 -6.80 -21.51 -0.65
C ILE A 145 -5.80 -21.16 0.46
N ILE A 146 -4.79 -20.32 0.17
CA ILE A 146 -3.76 -19.91 1.14
C ILE A 146 -4.32 -19.46 2.50
N LYS A 147 -5.49 -18.80 2.53
CA LYS A 147 -6.09 -18.33 3.80
C LYS A 147 -6.56 -19.47 4.70
N GLN A 148 -7.03 -20.56 4.10
CA GLN A 148 -7.52 -21.77 4.78
C GLN A 148 -6.41 -22.80 5.02
N SER A 149 -5.26 -22.67 4.35
CA SER A 149 -4.14 -23.61 4.48
C SER A 149 -3.71 -23.81 5.94
N THR A 150 -3.55 -25.07 6.32
CA THR A 150 -3.03 -25.49 7.63
C THR A 150 -1.53 -25.82 7.58
N ALA A 151 -0.91 -25.77 6.41
CA ALA A 151 0.51 -26.07 6.23
C ALA A 151 1.37 -25.10 7.06
N PRO A 152 2.36 -25.57 7.86
CA PRO A 152 3.19 -24.69 8.67
C PRO A 152 3.89 -23.58 7.87
N ALA A 153 4.40 -23.92 6.68
CA ALA A 153 5.03 -22.98 5.76
C ALA A 153 4.11 -21.81 5.37
N SER A 154 2.79 -22.04 5.33
CA SER A 154 1.81 -21.02 4.93
C SER A 154 1.63 -19.90 5.95
N ASN A 155 1.98 -20.14 7.22
CA ASN A 155 1.67 -19.20 8.30
C ASN A 155 2.32 -17.83 8.10
N LYS A 156 3.59 -17.81 7.69
CA LYS A 156 4.34 -16.59 7.40
C LYS A 156 3.74 -15.80 6.23
N VAL A 157 3.41 -16.51 5.15
CA VAL A 157 2.79 -15.93 3.96
C VAL A 157 1.40 -15.37 4.29
N LYS A 158 0.56 -16.13 5.01
CA LYS A 158 -0.76 -15.69 5.48
C LYS A 158 -0.67 -14.41 6.29
N GLU A 159 0.26 -14.34 7.23
CA GLU A 159 0.41 -13.17 8.09
C GLU A 159 0.77 -11.91 7.29
N TYR A 160 1.64 -12.06 6.28
CA TYR A 160 1.99 -10.96 5.38
C TYR A 160 0.80 -10.54 4.49
N LEU A 161 0.17 -11.50 3.79
CA LEU A 161 -0.97 -11.21 2.89
C LEU A 161 -2.17 -10.63 3.65
N LYS A 162 -2.40 -11.06 4.90
CA LYS A 162 -3.41 -10.49 5.79
C LYS A 162 -3.19 -9.00 6.03
N GLY A 163 -1.94 -8.58 6.17
CA GLY A 163 -1.54 -7.20 6.44
C GLY A 163 -1.43 -6.30 5.20
N LEU A 164 -1.56 -6.86 3.98
CA LEU A 164 -1.52 -6.06 2.76
C LEU A 164 -2.64 -5.01 2.76
N LYS A 165 -2.25 -3.75 2.57
CA LYS A 165 -3.18 -2.63 2.44
C LYS A 165 -2.63 -1.64 1.43
N ALA A 166 -3.43 -1.33 0.42
CA ALA A 166 -3.14 -0.27 -0.53
C ALA A 166 -3.63 1.08 0.03
N TYR A 167 -2.81 2.11 -0.15
CA TYR A 167 -3.12 3.49 0.23
C TYR A 167 -3.12 4.37 -1.03
N HIS A 168 -4.18 5.15 -1.19
CA HIS A 168 -4.44 6.00 -2.36
C HIS A 168 -4.65 7.44 -1.92
N PHE A 169 -3.56 8.17 -1.70
CA PHE A 169 -3.60 9.58 -1.35
C PHE A 169 -3.55 10.47 -2.60
N HIS A 170 -4.26 10.11 -3.67
CA HIS A 170 -4.21 10.85 -4.94
C HIS A 170 -5.33 11.89 -5.07
N GLU A 171 -6.45 11.67 -4.39
CA GLU A 171 -7.61 12.55 -4.43
C GLU A 171 -7.45 13.67 -3.41
N THR A 172 -6.90 14.81 -3.85
CA THR A 172 -6.63 15.99 -2.99
C THR A 172 -7.45 17.22 -3.38
N GLY A 173 -8.30 17.13 -4.41
CA GLY A 173 -9.19 18.21 -4.82
C GLY A 173 -10.32 18.52 -3.82
N PRO A 174 -11.28 19.39 -4.16
CA PRO A 174 -12.33 19.82 -3.23
C PRO A 174 -13.16 18.69 -2.60
N LYS A 175 -13.38 17.60 -3.34
CA LYS A 175 -14.06 16.38 -2.88
C LYS A 175 -13.13 15.36 -2.22
N SER A 176 -11.91 15.77 -1.88
CA SER A 176 -10.93 14.90 -1.26
C SER A 176 -11.45 14.30 0.04
N PRO A 177 -11.14 13.01 0.30
CA PRO A 177 -11.36 12.38 1.61
C PRO A 177 -10.74 13.18 2.77
N PHE A 178 -9.63 13.88 2.55
CA PHE A 178 -8.97 14.71 3.56
C PHE A 178 -9.80 15.93 4.02
N ASN A 179 -10.79 16.35 3.22
CA ASN A 179 -11.66 17.48 3.54
C ASN A 179 -12.90 17.08 4.36
N THR A 180 -13.10 15.78 4.57
CA THR A 180 -14.27 15.24 5.28
C THR A 180 -14.05 15.23 6.80
N ASP A 181 -15.14 15.36 7.54
CA ASP A 181 -15.12 15.25 8.98
C ASP A 181 -14.90 13.78 9.38
N ALA A 182 -13.88 13.53 10.18
CA ALA A 182 -13.54 12.21 10.69
C ALA A 182 -14.24 11.97 12.03
N ARG A 183 -14.72 10.75 12.27
CA ARG A 183 -15.12 10.35 13.62
C ARG A 183 -13.88 10.26 14.50
N ILE A 184 -13.90 10.89 15.67
CA ILE A 184 -12.76 10.93 16.60
C ILE A 184 -12.27 9.53 16.98
N ASN A 185 -13.18 8.56 17.09
CA ASN A 185 -12.85 7.18 17.46
C ASN A 185 -12.29 6.33 16.31
N ASP A 186 -12.39 6.81 15.06
CA ASP A 186 -11.73 6.19 13.90
C ASP A 186 -10.28 6.68 13.80
N ASN A 187 -9.45 6.29 14.77
CA ASN A 187 -8.12 6.89 14.98
C ASN A 187 -6.99 5.88 15.15
N ARG A 188 -7.28 4.58 15.04
CA ARG A 188 -6.29 3.52 15.31
C ARG A 188 -5.31 3.31 14.17
N ILE A 189 -5.79 3.39 12.93
CA ILE A 189 -5.00 3.17 11.71
C ILE A 189 -5.51 4.18 10.68
N LEU A 190 -4.60 4.83 9.96
CA LEU A 190 -4.96 5.69 8.84
C LEU A 190 -5.75 4.90 7.78
N SER A 191 -6.83 5.47 7.28
CA SER A 191 -7.65 4.86 6.24
C SER A 191 -6.93 4.90 4.89
N SER A 192 -7.33 4.01 3.97
CA SER A 192 -6.65 3.87 2.68
C SER A 192 -6.68 5.14 1.83
N HIS A 193 -7.69 5.98 2.00
CA HIS A 193 -7.80 7.26 1.29
C HIS A 193 -7.50 8.47 2.19
N GLY A 194 -7.23 8.24 3.47
CA GLY A 194 -6.83 9.26 4.43
C GLY A 194 -7.98 10.08 5.03
N GLU A 195 -9.22 9.63 4.89
CA GLU A 195 -10.43 10.30 5.42
C GLU A 195 -10.38 10.54 6.93
N ASN A 196 -9.70 9.68 7.69
CA ASN A 196 -9.60 9.77 9.15
C ASN A 196 -8.29 10.42 9.64
N LEU A 197 -7.57 11.14 8.77
CA LEU A 197 -6.26 11.72 9.06
C LEU A 197 -6.25 12.60 10.32
N ALA A 198 -7.26 13.47 10.48
CA ALA A 198 -7.38 14.35 11.64
C ALA A 198 -7.53 13.56 12.94
N ALA A 199 -8.37 12.51 12.93
CA ALA A 199 -8.60 11.66 14.10
C ALA A 199 -7.34 10.88 14.52
N VAL A 200 -6.59 10.35 13.54
CA VAL A 200 -5.31 9.67 13.80
C VAL A 200 -4.27 10.62 14.38
N LEU A 201 -4.09 11.80 13.79
CA LEU A 201 -3.16 12.82 14.30
C LEU A 201 -3.55 13.27 15.71
N TYR A 202 -4.83 13.45 15.98
CA TYR A 202 -5.35 13.82 17.30
C TYR A 202 -5.05 12.77 18.36
N ARG A 203 -5.21 11.47 18.03
CA ARG A 203 -4.80 10.39 18.91
C ARG A 203 -3.29 10.42 19.18
N LEU A 204 -2.47 10.60 18.14
CA LEU A 204 -1.01 10.69 18.30
C LEU A 204 -0.62 11.89 19.17
N GLN A 205 -1.22 13.06 18.97
CA GLN A 205 -0.96 14.24 19.79
C GLN A 205 -1.17 13.98 21.29
N ARG A 206 -2.21 13.19 21.64
CA ARG A 206 -2.57 12.89 23.03
C ARG A 206 -1.82 11.72 23.66
N TYR A 207 -1.62 10.65 22.90
CA TYR A 207 -1.13 9.38 23.44
C TYR A 207 0.29 9.01 22.99
N ASP A 208 0.81 9.65 21.93
CA ASP A 208 2.18 9.48 21.45
C ASP A 208 2.80 10.82 20.98
N PRO A 209 3.00 11.76 21.92
CA PRO A 209 3.43 13.11 21.59
C PRO A 209 4.83 13.14 20.94
N ILE A 210 5.68 12.14 21.20
CA ILE A 210 7.00 12.04 20.59
C ILE A 210 6.88 11.77 19.09
N ILE A 211 6.07 10.79 18.69
CA ILE A 211 5.84 10.50 17.27
C ILE A 211 5.09 11.65 16.59
N TYR A 212 4.08 12.22 17.26
CA TYR A 212 3.39 13.40 16.76
C TYR A 212 4.35 14.55 16.45
N GLN A 213 5.24 14.90 17.38
CA GLN A 213 6.23 15.96 17.17
C GLN A 213 7.23 15.63 16.05
N ARG A 214 7.59 14.35 15.86
CA ARG A 214 8.39 13.93 14.70
C ARG A 214 7.64 14.16 13.38
N ILE A 215 6.33 13.88 13.32
CA ILE A 215 5.49 14.16 12.16
C ILE A 215 5.49 15.65 11.85
N VAL A 216 5.18 16.49 12.84
CA VAL A 216 5.17 17.96 12.71
C VAL A 216 6.52 18.47 12.20
N LYS A 217 7.64 18.08 12.82
CA LYS A 217 9.01 18.46 12.40
C LYS A 217 9.33 18.00 10.97
N THR A 218 8.80 16.86 10.56
CA THR A 218 8.99 16.31 9.22
C THR A 218 8.22 17.14 8.19
N ILE A 219 6.96 17.49 8.47
CA ILE A 219 6.15 18.38 7.61
C ILE A 219 6.79 19.76 7.48
N GLN A 220 7.20 20.36 8.60
CA GLN A 220 7.87 21.67 8.64
C GLN A 220 9.13 21.75 7.77
N SER A 221 9.77 20.61 7.47
CA SER A 221 10.96 20.57 6.62
C SER A 221 10.69 20.76 5.14
N ILE A 222 9.49 20.43 4.67
CA ILE A 222 9.07 20.61 3.28
C ILE A 222 8.09 21.77 3.11
N ALA A 223 7.39 22.14 4.19
CA ALA A 223 6.41 23.22 4.25
C ALA A 223 6.78 24.16 5.42
N PRO A 224 7.78 25.04 5.27
CA PRO A 224 8.28 25.89 6.36
C PRO A 224 7.23 26.83 6.95
N TYR A 225 6.18 27.15 6.19
CA TYR A 225 5.04 27.98 6.58
C TYR A 225 4.13 27.31 7.61
N PHE A 226 4.11 25.97 7.65
CA PHE A 226 3.31 25.20 8.60
C PHE A 226 3.89 25.33 10.01
N LEU A 227 3.06 25.68 10.99
CA LEU A 227 3.43 25.74 12.41
C LEU A 227 3.12 24.41 13.10
N ASP A 228 1.84 24.10 13.29
CA ASP A 228 1.36 22.86 13.92
C ASP A 228 -0.09 22.60 13.47
N PHE A 229 -0.60 21.41 13.75
CA PHE A 229 -2.03 21.13 13.60
C PHE A 229 -2.82 21.74 14.76
N ASP A 230 -4.07 22.08 14.47
CA ASP A 230 -5.07 22.51 15.43
C ASP A 230 -6.13 21.40 15.49
N LEU A 231 -6.02 20.51 16.48
CA LEU A 231 -6.75 19.25 16.50
C LEU A 231 -7.68 19.20 17.71
N GLU A 232 -8.92 19.58 17.49
CA GLU A 232 -9.97 19.59 18.49
C GLU A 232 -11.30 19.11 17.88
N PRO A 233 -12.22 18.53 18.69
CA PRO A 233 -13.57 18.25 18.23
C PRO A 233 -14.21 19.49 17.60
N ASN A 234 -14.97 19.32 16.51
CA ASN A 234 -15.55 20.44 15.72
C ASN A 234 -16.43 21.39 16.55
N ALA A 235 -17.00 20.90 17.65
CA ALA A 235 -17.71 21.64 18.66
C ALA A 235 -17.61 20.88 20.00
N GLU A 236 -17.95 21.54 21.10
CA GLU A 236 -18.05 20.87 22.40
C GLU A 236 -19.05 19.70 22.33
N GLY A 237 -18.63 18.53 22.78
CA GLY A 237 -19.44 17.30 22.70
C GLY A 237 -19.51 16.64 21.31
N SER A 238 -18.85 17.20 20.28
CA SER A 238 -18.81 16.59 18.94
C SER A 238 -18.03 15.27 18.94
N GLU A 239 -18.57 14.25 18.27
CA GLU A 239 -17.84 13.02 17.95
C GLU A 239 -16.95 13.15 16.70
N TYR A 240 -16.98 14.31 16.05
CA TYR A 240 -16.30 14.57 14.79
C TYR A 240 -15.20 15.62 14.93
N ILE A 241 -14.13 15.41 14.18
CA ILE A 241 -12.95 16.27 14.10
C ILE A 241 -12.60 16.52 12.64
N ARG A 242 -12.26 17.76 12.32
CA ARG A 242 -11.78 18.19 11.02
C ARG A 242 -10.29 18.49 11.06
N LEU A 243 -9.61 18.27 9.94
CA LEU A 243 -8.20 18.65 9.83
C LEU A 243 -8.08 20.17 9.75
N ALA A 244 -7.46 20.77 10.76
CA ALA A 244 -7.10 22.17 10.78
C ALA A 244 -5.63 22.36 11.18
N TRP A 245 -5.05 23.50 10.79
CA TRP A 245 -3.65 23.82 11.02
C TRP A 245 -3.40 25.32 11.14
N ARG A 246 -2.27 25.66 11.75
CA ARG A 246 -1.84 27.05 11.97
C ARG A 246 -0.60 27.38 11.16
N SER A 247 -0.54 28.61 10.66
CA SER A 247 0.63 29.17 9.98
C SER A 247 1.62 29.77 10.98
N LYS A 248 2.90 29.85 10.62
CA LYS A 248 3.91 30.62 11.39
C LYS A 248 3.77 32.13 11.20
N TYR A 249 3.04 32.57 10.18
CA TYR A 249 3.05 33.96 9.73
C TYR A 249 1.84 34.77 10.19
N ASN A 250 0.78 34.12 10.67
CA ASN A 250 -0.43 34.78 11.13
C ASN A 250 -1.21 33.87 12.09
N GLU A 251 -2.26 34.42 12.69
CA GLU A 251 -3.13 33.73 13.65
C GLU A 251 -4.38 33.11 13.00
N ILE A 252 -4.41 33.02 11.66
CA ILE A 252 -5.55 32.45 10.94
C ILE A 252 -5.53 30.93 11.09
N LEU A 253 -6.71 30.36 11.36
CA LEU A 253 -6.92 28.92 11.33
C LEU A 253 -7.24 28.48 9.90
N TYR A 254 -6.47 27.52 9.41
CA TYR A 254 -6.60 26.99 8.05
C TYR A 254 -7.13 25.56 8.05
N GLY A 255 -7.88 25.20 7.01
CA GLY A 255 -8.35 23.85 6.79
C GLY A 255 -7.45 23.04 5.86
N ALA A 256 -7.82 21.79 5.62
CA ALA A 256 -7.14 20.91 4.65
C ALA A 256 -7.07 21.50 3.23
N THR A 257 -8.09 22.24 2.81
CA THR A 257 -8.18 22.86 1.47
C THR A 257 -7.17 23.97 1.23
N ASP A 258 -6.60 24.53 2.30
CA ASP A 258 -5.61 25.62 2.22
C ASP A 258 -4.18 25.10 2.07
N LEU A 259 -3.99 23.78 2.12
CA LEU A 259 -2.71 23.14 1.83
C LEU A 259 -2.60 22.84 0.34
N SER A 260 -1.39 22.95 -0.21
CA SER A 260 -1.14 22.43 -1.55
C SER A 260 -1.37 20.91 -1.57
N ASP A 261 -1.88 20.39 -2.69
CA ASP A 261 -2.03 18.96 -2.94
C ASP A 261 -0.79 18.17 -2.52
N GLY A 262 0.38 18.74 -2.83
CA GLY A 262 1.64 18.12 -2.45
C GLY A 262 1.78 17.97 -0.93
N THR A 263 1.61 19.06 -0.19
CA THR A 263 1.78 19.08 1.26
C THR A 263 0.81 18.13 1.96
N LEU A 264 -0.45 18.09 1.51
CA LEU A 264 -1.48 17.21 2.10
C LEU A 264 -1.13 15.73 1.94
N ARG A 265 -0.64 15.33 0.75
CA ARG A 265 -0.14 13.97 0.51
C ARG A 265 1.03 13.62 1.41
N PHE A 266 1.96 14.56 1.60
CA PHE A 266 3.09 14.33 2.49
C PHE A 266 2.66 14.18 3.93
N ILE A 267 1.70 14.97 4.41
CA ILE A 267 1.16 14.83 5.76
C ILE A 267 0.57 13.42 5.94
N ALA A 268 -0.23 12.95 4.99
CA ALA A 268 -0.81 11.60 5.03
C ALA A 268 0.29 10.53 5.06
N LEU A 269 1.32 10.65 4.22
CA LEU A 269 2.47 9.74 4.19
C LEU A 269 3.29 9.78 5.47
N ALA A 270 3.62 10.96 6.00
CA ALA A 270 4.36 11.12 7.26
C ALA A 270 3.59 10.50 8.44
N THR A 271 2.28 10.73 8.48
CA THR A 271 1.37 10.14 9.48
C THR A 271 1.27 8.63 9.32
N LEU A 272 1.37 8.12 8.10
CA LEU A 272 1.40 6.68 7.85
C LEU A 272 2.73 6.06 8.31
N PHE A 273 3.88 6.68 8.01
CA PHE A 273 5.20 6.06 8.21
C PHE A 273 5.80 6.22 9.58
N LEU A 274 5.71 7.40 10.16
CA LEU A 274 6.47 7.68 11.39
C LEU A 274 5.95 6.90 12.62
N PRO A 275 4.65 6.58 12.73
CA PRO A 275 4.16 5.72 13.81
C PRO A 275 4.40 4.22 13.63
N SER A 276 4.70 3.77 12.40
CA SER A 276 4.43 2.38 12.01
C SER A 276 5.67 1.61 11.56
N ASN A 277 5.70 0.34 11.93
CA ASN A 277 6.69 -0.63 11.47
C ASN A 277 6.15 -1.43 10.27
N TRP A 278 6.10 -0.82 9.08
CA TRP A 278 5.56 -1.49 7.87
C TRP A 278 6.47 -2.63 7.40
N LYS A 279 5.85 -3.72 6.91
CA LYS A 279 6.57 -4.92 6.44
C LYS A 279 7.18 -4.73 5.04
N VAL A 280 6.39 -4.26 4.08
CA VAL A 280 6.81 -3.80 2.75
C VAL A 280 5.80 -2.79 2.26
N MET A 281 6.28 -1.72 1.64
CA MET A 281 5.42 -0.71 1.04
C MET A 281 5.88 -0.32 -0.35
N ILE A 282 4.92 0.01 -1.20
CA ILE A 282 5.14 0.45 -2.57
C ILE A 282 4.42 1.78 -2.80
N ILE A 283 5.19 2.83 -3.11
CA ILE A 283 4.67 4.18 -3.36
C ILE A 283 4.89 4.53 -4.84
N PRO A 284 3.84 4.81 -5.62
CA PRO A 284 4.01 5.37 -6.96
C PRO A 284 4.41 6.84 -6.89
N ALA A 285 5.54 7.21 -7.50
CA ALA A 285 5.94 8.60 -7.68
C ALA A 285 5.62 9.09 -9.09
N HIS A 286 5.15 10.33 -9.21
CA HIS A 286 5.15 11.08 -10.47
C HIS A 286 6.47 11.85 -10.59
N ASP A 287 6.97 12.03 -11.82
CA ASP A 287 8.28 12.63 -12.10
C ASP A 287 8.43 14.11 -11.71
N ASP A 288 7.43 14.71 -11.05
CA ASP A 288 7.45 16.11 -10.63
C ASP A 288 7.64 16.22 -9.10
N TYR A 289 8.83 16.71 -8.70
CA TYR A 289 9.23 17.25 -7.40
C TYR A 289 9.36 16.33 -6.17
N TRP A 290 8.72 15.16 -6.13
CA TRP A 290 8.74 14.30 -4.94
C TRP A 290 10.05 13.55 -4.68
N SER A 291 10.79 13.25 -5.75
CA SER A 291 11.98 12.38 -5.68
C SER A 291 13.13 12.99 -4.90
N THR A 292 13.23 14.32 -4.80
CA THR A 292 14.36 15.01 -4.15
C THR A 292 14.21 15.22 -2.64
N ALA A 293 12.97 15.33 -2.14
CA ALA A 293 12.74 15.67 -0.73
C ALA A 293 12.89 14.47 0.23
N LEU A 294 12.41 13.29 -0.17
CA LEU A 294 12.55 12.06 0.63
C LEU A 294 13.97 11.47 0.55
N TRP A 295 14.69 11.69 -0.57
CA TRP A 295 16.04 11.16 -0.80
C TRP A 295 17.12 11.83 0.06
N LYS A 296 17.00 13.14 0.33
CA LYS A 296 18.06 13.89 1.02
C LYS A 296 18.15 13.65 2.52
N ARG A 297 17.12 13.05 3.16
CA ARG A 297 17.06 12.91 4.63
C ARG A 297 17.39 11.53 5.19
N ASN A 298 17.30 10.47 4.40
CA ASN A 298 17.53 9.11 4.90
C ASN A 298 18.86 8.50 4.43
N CYS A 299 19.72 9.29 3.76
CA CYS A 299 21.07 8.92 3.34
C CYS A 299 22.16 9.83 3.95
N GLN A 300 21.88 10.47 5.09
CA GLN A 300 22.90 11.11 5.94
C GLN A 300 22.89 10.49 7.32
#